data_AF-A0A3B8X816-F1
#
_entry.id   AF-A0A3B8X816-F1
#
_cell.length_a   1.000
_cell.length_b   1.000
_cell.length_c   1.000
_cell.angle_alpha   90.00
_cell.angle_beta   90.00
_cell.angle_gamma   90.00
#
_symmetry.space_group_name_H-M   'P 1'
#
loop_
_entity.id
_entity.type
_entity.pdbx_description
1 polymer ?
#
loop_
_entity_poly.entity_id
_entity_poly.type
_entity_poly.pdbx_seq_one_letter_code
_entity_poly.pdbx_strand_id
1 'polypeptide(L)'
;MNYDKSLAVKCNNGTFVGKQTDELIIWKGIPYATQPVTTPQLGAIHACEIPYLFDTCLPDPMGSGEIVSTEDCEFRHVAKEMWTNFARTGNPSTGKYAWKKFSGDDRQTMVFDDTIGMQKDIFGRREDLMMSWAERLGNGSSKRVC
;
A
#
# COMPACT_ATOMS: atom_id res chain seq x y z
N MET A 1 -31.62 -5.65 -9.09
CA MET A 1 -30.38 -6.21 -9.68
C MET A 1 -30.30 -7.67 -9.27
N ASN A 2 -30.24 -8.59 -10.23
CA ASN A 2 -30.14 -10.03 -9.97
C ASN A 2 -28.68 -10.39 -9.69
N TYR A 3 -28.37 -10.68 -8.43
CA TYR A 3 -27.08 -11.25 -8.02
C TYR A 3 -27.32 -12.36 -7.01
N ASP A 4 -26.39 -13.30 -6.92
CA ASP A 4 -26.46 -14.40 -5.98
C ASP A 4 -26.28 -13.89 -4.55
N LYS A 5 -27.33 -13.99 -3.73
CA LYS A 5 -27.33 -13.52 -2.34
C LYS A 5 -26.49 -14.41 -1.42
N SER A 6 -26.24 -15.66 -1.79
CA SER A 6 -25.39 -16.57 -1.02
C SER A 6 -23.91 -16.15 -1.08
N LEU A 7 -23.54 -15.45 -2.15
CA LEU A 7 -22.22 -14.86 -2.37
C LEU A 7 -22.20 -13.36 -2.09
N ALA A 8 -23.11 -12.85 -1.24
CA ALA A 8 -23.19 -11.43 -0.93
C ALA A 8 -22.94 -11.17 0.56
N VAL A 9 -22.05 -10.21 0.85
CA VAL A 9 -21.80 -9.71 2.21
C VAL A 9 -22.27 -8.26 2.31
N LYS A 10 -23.19 -8.00 3.22
CA LYS A 10 -23.74 -6.67 3.46
C LYS A 10 -22.86 -5.93 4.47
N CYS A 11 -22.30 -4.80 4.05
CA CYS A 11 -21.47 -3.92 4.88
C CYS A 11 -22.18 -2.57 5.06
N ASN A 12 -21.73 -1.77 6.03
CA ASN A 12 -22.28 -0.43 6.28
C ASN A 12 -22.17 0.53 5.08
N ASN A 13 -21.25 0.27 4.15
CA ASN A 13 -20.98 1.11 2.98
C ASN A 13 -21.43 0.47 1.65
N GLY A 14 -22.20 -0.62 1.68
CA GLY A 14 -22.71 -1.30 0.48
C GLY A 14 -22.69 -2.82 0.57
N THR A 15 -23.18 -3.49 -0.47
CA THR A 15 -23.16 -4.96 -0.58
C THR A 15 -22.03 -5.39 -1.51
N PHE A 16 -21.06 -6.12 -0.98
CA PHE A 16 -20.05 -6.78 -1.80
C PHE A 16 -20.64 -8.09 -2.31
N VAL A 17 -20.38 -8.42 -3.57
CA VAL A 17 -20.80 -9.68 -4.19
C VAL A 17 -19.58 -10.38 -4.73
N GLY A 18 -19.30 -11.57 -4.21
CA GLY A 18 -18.22 -12.44 -4.67
C GLY A 18 -18.61 -13.14 -5.98
N LYS A 19 -17.61 -13.50 -6.77
CA LYS A 19 -17.79 -14.38 -7.93
C LYS A 19 -17.10 -15.71 -7.63
N GLN A 20 -17.85 -16.80 -7.66
CA GLN A 20 -17.28 -18.14 -7.55
C GLN A 20 -16.81 -18.60 -8.92
N THR A 21 -15.61 -19.16 -9.00
CA THR A 21 -15.09 -19.85 -10.18
C THR A 21 -14.36 -21.09 -9.67
N ASP A 22 -14.81 -22.25 -10.12
CA ASP A 22 -14.41 -23.57 -9.60
C ASP A 22 -14.61 -23.64 -8.06
N GLU A 23 -13.57 -23.98 -7.30
CA GLU A 23 -13.63 -24.04 -5.82
C GLU A 23 -13.33 -22.70 -5.14
N LEU A 24 -13.00 -21.65 -5.89
CA LEU A 24 -12.55 -20.38 -5.34
C LEU A 24 -13.65 -19.32 -5.38
N ILE A 25 -13.94 -18.71 -4.22
CA ILE A 25 -14.80 -17.53 -4.13
C ILE A 25 -13.90 -16.29 -4.11
N ILE A 26 -13.95 -15.49 -5.17
CA ILE A 26 -13.14 -14.28 -5.33
C ILE A 26 -13.98 -13.04 -5.00
N TRP A 27 -13.51 -12.24 -4.04
CA TRP A 27 -14.09 -10.95 -3.67
C TRP A 27 -13.18 -9.83 -4.17
N LYS A 28 -13.58 -9.14 -5.24
CA LYS A 28 -12.80 -8.03 -5.81
C LYS A 28 -13.20 -6.73 -5.13
N GLY A 29 -12.31 -6.15 -4.33
CA GLY A 29 -12.57 -4.88 -3.65
C GLY A 29 -11.69 -4.64 -2.43
N ILE A 30 -10.39 -4.39 -2.66
CA ILE A 30 -9.48 -3.84 -1.66
C ILE A 30 -9.13 -2.41 -2.12
N PRO A 31 -9.48 -1.35 -1.38
CA PRO A 31 -9.08 0.00 -1.76
C PRO A 31 -7.63 0.28 -1.35
N TYR A 32 -6.88 0.93 -2.25
CA TYR A 32 -5.47 1.35 -2.19
C TYR A 32 -5.36 2.90 -2.11
N ALA A 33 -4.23 3.41 -1.63
CA ALA A 33 -3.89 4.84 -1.51
C ALA A 33 -3.26 5.42 -2.81
N THR A 34 -3.18 6.76 -2.91
CA THR A 34 -2.92 7.63 -4.08
C THR A 34 -1.54 7.46 -4.77
N GLN A 35 -1.34 8.05 -5.96
CA GLN A 35 -0.74 7.41 -7.16
C GLN A 35 0.53 8.05 -7.74
N PRO A 36 1.35 7.22 -8.41
CA PRO A 36 2.04 7.57 -9.65
C PRO A 36 1.64 6.60 -10.79
N VAL A 37 0.53 6.85 -11.50
CA VAL A 37 0.14 6.08 -12.71
C VAL A 37 -0.63 6.94 -13.71
N THR A 38 -0.47 6.64 -15.00
CA THR A 38 -1.17 7.26 -16.15
C THR A 38 -2.60 6.73 -16.35
N THR A 39 -3.05 5.78 -15.52
CA THR A 39 -4.46 5.36 -15.39
C THR A 39 -5.01 5.85 -14.03
N PRO A 40 -5.68 7.01 -13.97
CA PRO A 40 -6.02 7.71 -12.73
C PRO A 40 -6.86 6.94 -11.71
N GLN A 41 -7.43 5.79 -12.11
CA GLN A 41 -8.32 4.98 -11.28
C GLN A 41 -7.62 3.90 -10.43
N LEU A 42 -6.31 3.66 -10.60
CA LEU A 42 -5.63 2.51 -9.99
C LEU A 42 -4.88 2.81 -8.67
N GLY A 43 -4.47 4.05 -8.40
CA GLY A 43 -3.70 4.38 -7.19
C GLY A 43 -2.24 3.90 -7.25
N ALA A 44 -1.57 3.80 -6.09
CA ALA A 44 -0.27 3.15 -5.97
C ALA A 44 -0.42 1.62 -6.08
N ILE A 45 0.05 1.08 -7.20
CA ILE A 45 -0.01 -0.35 -7.50
C ILE A 45 1.28 -1.07 -7.10
N HIS A 46 1.26 -2.40 -7.16
CA HIS A 46 2.44 -3.21 -6.93
C HIS A 46 3.61 -2.79 -7.85
N ALA A 47 4.80 -2.61 -7.27
CA ALA A 47 6.04 -2.24 -7.95
C ALA A 47 6.08 -0.84 -8.59
N CYS A 48 5.09 0.02 -8.34
CA CYS A 48 5.08 1.40 -8.88
C CYS A 48 6.21 2.28 -8.32
N GLU A 49 6.87 1.89 -7.23
CA GLU A 49 7.98 2.60 -6.61
C GLU A 49 9.33 2.39 -7.32
N ILE A 50 9.48 1.30 -8.09
CA ILE A 50 10.76 0.90 -8.70
C ILE A 50 11.37 2.00 -9.60
N PRO A 51 10.61 2.65 -10.51
CA PRO A 51 11.15 3.72 -11.37
C PRO A 51 11.70 4.91 -10.57
N TYR A 52 11.16 5.17 -9.38
CA TYR A 52 11.58 6.26 -8.50
C TYR A 52 12.85 5.93 -7.72
N LEU A 53 13.03 4.67 -7.34
CA LEU A 53 14.20 4.24 -6.57
C LEU A 53 15.45 4.04 -7.44
N PHE A 54 15.27 3.50 -8.64
CA PHE A 54 16.38 3.03 -9.49
C PHE A 54 16.65 3.90 -10.73
N ASP A 55 15.93 5.00 -10.86
CA ASP A 55 16.04 5.90 -12.00
C ASP A 55 15.75 5.23 -13.36
N THR A 56 14.92 4.18 -13.37
CA THR A 56 14.64 3.38 -14.57
C THR A 56 13.51 3.99 -15.40
N CYS A 57 13.78 4.33 -16.67
CA CYS A 57 12.75 4.61 -17.65
C CYS A 57 12.09 3.30 -18.10
N LEU A 58 10.85 3.05 -17.66
CA LEU A 58 10.09 1.87 -18.07
C LEU A 58 8.81 2.31 -18.80
N PRO A 59 8.39 1.56 -19.85
CA PRO A 59 7.01 1.64 -20.30
C PRO A 59 6.09 1.46 -19.10
N ASP A 60 5.01 2.25 -19.04
CA ASP A 60 4.01 2.12 -17.99
C ASP A 60 3.61 0.65 -17.86
N PRO A 61 3.87 0.03 -16.70
CA PRO A 61 3.58 -1.39 -16.49
C PRO A 61 2.10 -1.71 -16.65
N MET A 62 1.22 -0.70 -16.63
CA MET A 62 -0.22 -0.82 -16.87
C MET A 62 -0.63 -0.71 -18.34
N GLY A 63 0.34 -0.60 -19.25
CA GLY A 63 0.10 -0.69 -20.68
C GLY A 63 -0.57 0.55 -21.28
N SER A 64 -0.49 1.72 -20.63
CA SER A 64 -0.95 2.98 -21.26
C SER A 64 -0.17 3.35 -22.53
N GLY A 65 1.00 2.73 -22.74
CA GLY A 65 1.89 3.04 -23.86
C GLY A 65 2.79 4.25 -23.61
N GLU A 66 2.60 4.94 -22.49
CA GLU A 66 3.47 6.02 -22.03
C GLU A 66 4.73 5.46 -21.35
N ILE A 67 5.80 6.26 -21.31
CA ILE A 67 6.94 5.99 -20.43
C ILE A 67 6.63 6.60 -19.07
N VAL A 68 6.82 5.85 -18.00
CA VAL A 68 6.73 6.41 -16.64
C VAL A 68 7.78 7.51 -16.54
N SER A 69 7.30 8.75 -16.42
CA SER A 69 8.15 9.93 -16.40
C SER A 69 9.24 9.78 -15.34
N THR A 70 10.48 10.06 -15.74
CA THR A 70 11.62 10.20 -14.84
C THR A 70 11.85 11.64 -14.41
N GLU A 71 10.85 12.52 -14.61
CA GLU A 71 10.93 13.90 -14.12
C GLU A 71 11.33 13.94 -12.65
N ASP A 72 12.28 14.83 -12.38
CA ASP A 72 12.84 14.99 -11.05
C ASP A 72 11.75 15.55 -10.12
N CYS A 73 11.42 14.78 -9.10
CA CYS A 73 10.43 15.14 -8.11
C CYS A 73 10.99 14.87 -6.72
N GLU A 74 10.46 15.61 -5.74
CA GLU A 74 10.91 15.49 -4.35
C GLU A 74 10.82 14.03 -3.86
N PHE A 75 9.75 13.32 -4.22
CA PHE A 75 9.58 11.90 -3.88
C PHE A 75 10.77 11.05 -4.31
N ARG A 76 11.23 11.20 -5.56
CA ARG A 76 12.37 10.46 -6.12
C ARG A 76 13.66 10.72 -5.34
N HIS A 77 13.95 11.99 -5.06
CA HIS A 77 15.16 12.38 -4.32
C HIS A 77 15.12 11.82 -2.89
N VAL A 78 14.02 12.04 -2.19
CA VAL A 78 13.86 11.68 -0.79
C VAL A 78 13.82 10.16 -0.62
N ALA A 79 13.13 9.42 -1.47
CA ALA A 79 13.09 7.95 -1.41
C ALA A 79 14.49 7.35 -1.56
N LYS A 80 15.29 7.83 -2.52
CA LYS A 80 16.69 7.39 -2.71
C LYS A 80 17.58 7.76 -1.54
N GLU A 81 17.47 8.98 -1.02
CA GLU A 81 18.24 9.42 0.15
C GLU A 81 17.91 8.56 1.38
N MET A 82 16.62 8.33 1.66
CA MET A 82 16.17 7.49 2.78
C MET A 82 16.67 6.05 2.63
N TRP A 83 16.61 5.48 1.43
CA TRP A 83 17.07 4.12 1.15
C TRP A 83 18.58 3.96 1.37
N THR A 84 19.36 4.92 0.86
CA THR A 84 20.82 4.93 1.01
C THR A 84 21.25 5.20 2.47
N ASN A 85 20.56 6.07 3.19
CA ASN A 85 20.79 6.30 4.62
C ASN A 85 20.51 5.05 5.46
N PHE A 86 19.43 4.34 5.17
CA PHE A 86 19.13 3.06 5.80
C PHE A 86 20.21 2.02 5.52
N ALA A 87 20.60 1.83 4.26
CA ALA A 87 21.65 0.88 3.88
C ALA A 87 22.99 1.18 4.59
N ARG A 88 23.31 2.46 4.79
CA ARG A 88 24.57 2.90 5.41
C ARG A 88 24.55 2.85 6.94
N THR A 89 23.41 3.12 7.58
CA THR A 89 23.38 3.42 9.03
C THR A 89 22.27 2.69 9.81
N GLY A 90 21.35 2.02 9.12
CA GLY A 90 20.11 1.50 9.70
C GLY A 90 19.08 2.59 10.06
N ASN A 91 19.35 3.87 9.80
CA ASN A 91 18.42 4.99 10.01
C ASN A 91 18.11 5.67 8.66
N PRO A 92 16.87 5.59 8.16
CA PRO A 92 16.49 6.22 6.89
C PRO A 92 16.25 7.73 6.98
N SER A 93 16.35 8.37 8.14
CA SER A 93 16.06 9.80 8.27
C SER A 93 16.93 10.66 7.34
N THR A 94 16.37 11.76 6.83
CA THR A 94 17.07 12.77 6.02
C THR A 94 17.21 14.07 6.80
N GLY A 95 17.87 15.08 6.20
CA GLY A 95 17.93 16.42 6.78
C GLY A 95 16.56 17.10 6.92
N LYS A 96 15.60 16.73 6.06
CA LYS A 96 14.24 17.30 6.03
C LYS A 96 13.21 16.44 6.76
N TYR A 97 13.36 15.13 6.74
CA TYR A 97 12.36 14.18 7.23
C TYR A 97 12.93 13.24 8.28
N ALA A 98 12.42 13.35 9.50
CA ALA A 98 12.70 12.40 10.57
C ALA A 98 11.86 11.13 10.40
N TRP A 99 12.52 9.98 10.29
CA TRP A 99 11.85 8.69 10.22
C TRP A 99 11.88 8.01 11.58
N LYS A 100 10.74 8.00 12.28
CA LYS A 100 10.64 7.36 13.59
C LYS A 100 10.57 5.84 13.43
N LYS A 101 11.28 5.11 14.30
CA LYS A 101 11.17 3.65 14.35
C LYS A 101 9.71 3.26 14.58
N PHE A 102 9.28 2.23 13.88
CA PHE A 102 7.93 1.69 14.04
C PHE A 102 7.77 1.10 15.44
N SER A 103 6.57 1.25 16.01
CA SER A 103 6.14 0.56 17.23
C SER A 103 4.67 0.16 17.07
N GLY A 104 4.28 -0.96 17.69
CA GLY A 104 2.89 -1.43 17.67
C GLY A 104 1.89 -0.47 18.35
N ASP A 105 2.37 0.37 19.27
CA ASP A 105 1.55 1.31 20.03
C ASP A 105 1.24 2.58 19.25
N ASP A 106 2.26 3.15 18.60
CA ASP A 106 2.13 4.43 17.89
C ASP A 106 1.94 4.29 16.38
N ARG A 107 2.19 3.10 15.82
CA ARG A 107 1.99 2.72 14.40
C ARG A 107 2.35 3.83 13.43
N GLN A 108 3.51 4.43 13.66
CA GLN A 108 4.02 5.54 12.85
C GLN A 108 4.57 4.99 11.54
N THR A 109 4.02 5.44 10.42
CA THR A 109 4.41 5.03 9.08
C THR A 109 4.89 6.23 8.29
N MET A 110 6.03 6.14 7.64
CA MET A 110 6.45 7.16 6.66
C MET A 110 5.57 7.00 5.42
N VAL A 111 4.79 8.03 5.11
CA VAL A 111 3.93 8.06 3.92
C VAL A 111 4.59 8.90 2.86
N PHE A 112 4.61 8.35 1.65
CA PHE A 112 5.02 9.04 0.44
C PHE A 112 3.77 9.26 -0.42
N ASP A 113 3.28 10.50 -0.43
CA ASP A 113 2.12 10.96 -1.21
C ASP A 113 2.39 12.43 -1.60
N ASP A 114 1.38 13.19 -2.01
CA ASP A 114 1.46 14.64 -2.27
C ASP A 114 2.21 15.42 -1.17
N THR A 115 2.16 14.92 0.06
CA THR A 115 3.02 15.36 1.16
C THR A 115 3.71 14.16 1.81
N ILE A 116 5.04 14.19 1.84
CA ILE A 116 5.86 13.18 2.51
C ILE A 116 5.86 13.44 4.02
N GLY A 117 5.63 12.41 4.83
CA GLY A 117 5.74 12.56 6.28
C GLY A 117 5.30 11.36 7.10
N MET A 118 5.66 11.39 8.38
CA MET A 118 5.20 10.40 9.35
C MET A 118 3.72 10.59 9.64
N GLN A 119 2.93 9.52 9.47
CA GLN A 119 1.52 9.51 9.79
C GLN A 119 1.23 8.41 10.82
N LYS A 120 0.36 8.72 11.77
CA LYS A 120 -0.06 7.80 12.83
C LYS A 120 -1.20 6.93 12.34
N ASP A 121 -1.04 5.61 12.45
CA ASP A 121 -2.15 4.65 12.46
C ASP A 121 -3.07 4.71 11.21
N ILE A 122 -2.48 4.99 10.03
CA ILE A 122 -3.21 5.29 8.79
C ILE A 122 -4.14 4.17 8.31
N PHE A 123 -3.89 2.91 8.71
CA PHE A 123 -4.74 1.76 8.41
C PHE A 123 -5.15 0.97 9.66
N GLY A 124 -5.02 1.56 10.84
CA GLY A 124 -5.14 0.86 12.13
C GLY A 124 -6.41 0.03 12.27
N ARG A 125 -7.57 0.63 12.00
CA ARG A 125 -8.87 -0.05 12.06
C ARG A 125 -8.93 -1.27 11.14
N ARG A 126 -8.38 -1.16 9.93
CA ARG A 126 -8.40 -2.24 8.94
C ARG A 126 -7.47 -3.36 9.37
N GLU A 127 -6.28 -3.02 9.84
CA GLU A 127 -5.32 -3.98 10.38
C GLU A 127 -5.88 -4.72 11.60
N ASP A 128 -6.45 -4.01 12.57
CA ASP A 128 -7.04 -4.60 13.77
C ASP A 128 -8.17 -5.57 13.42
N LEU A 129 -9.01 -5.22 12.43
CA LEU A 129 -10.02 -6.13 11.89
C LEU A 129 -9.36 -7.35 11.23
N MET A 130 -8.42 -7.17 10.30
CA MET A 130 -7.79 -8.29 9.58
C MET A 130 -7.05 -9.24 10.52
N MET A 131 -6.31 -8.72 11.50
CA MET A 131 -5.57 -9.52 12.47
C MET A 131 -6.52 -10.31 13.38
N SER A 132 -7.60 -9.70 13.88
CA SER A 132 -8.61 -10.43 14.66
C SER A 132 -9.32 -11.55 13.86
N TRP A 133 -9.45 -11.39 12.54
CA TRP A 133 -9.96 -12.43 11.66
C TRP A 133 -8.93 -13.54 11.46
N ALA A 134 -7.65 -13.21 11.24
CA ALA A 134 -6.58 -14.18 11.07
C ALA A 134 -6.37 -15.05 12.32
N GLU A 135 -6.45 -14.47 13.51
CA GLU A 135 -6.39 -15.20 14.78
C GLU A 135 -7.53 -16.21 14.93
N ARG A 136 -8.76 -15.81 14.57
CA ARG A 136 -9.94 -16.68 14.64
C ARG A 136 -9.87 -17.88 13.67
N LEU A 137 -9.14 -17.75 12.57
CA LEU A 137 -8.96 -18.82 11.59
C LEU A 137 -7.87 -19.84 11.99
N GLY A 138 -7.20 -19.67 13.13
CA GLY A 138 -6.18 -20.61 13.61
C GLY A 138 -4.82 -20.48 12.91
N ASN A 139 -4.61 -19.46 12.06
CA ASN A 139 -3.30 -19.12 11.47
C ASN A 139 -2.38 -18.40 12.47
N GLY A 140 -2.51 -18.73 13.75
CA GLY A 140 -1.92 -18.04 14.90
C GLY A 140 -0.41 -18.21 15.00
N SER A 141 0.34 -17.48 14.17
CA SER A 141 1.74 -17.14 14.43
C SER A 141 2.04 -15.65 14.22
N SER A 142 1.04 -14.83 13.89
CA SER A 142 1.23 -13.37 13.74
C SER A 142 1.26 -12.68 15.09
N LYS A 143 2.31 -12.92 15.87
CA LYS A 143 2.70 -11.91 16.88
C LYS A 143 3.24 -10.72 16.11
N ARG A 144 2.76 -9.51 16.40
CA ARG A 144 3.38 -8.27 15.92
C ARG A 144 4.86 -8.31 16.35
N VAL A 145 5.75 -8.56 15.39
CA VAL A 145 7.20 -8.58 15.64
C VAL A 145 7.65 -7.13 15.70
N CYS A 146 8.24 -6.75 16.83
CA CYS A 146 8.88 -5.46 17.08
C CYS A 146 10.19 -5.33 16.31
#